data_AF-A0A9W6SU05-F1
#
_entry.id   AF-A0A9W6SU05-F1
#
_cell.length_a   1.000
_cell.length_b   1.000
_cell.length_c   1.000
_cell.angle_alpha   90.00
_cell.angle_beta   90.00
_cell.angle_gamma   90.00
#
_symmetry.space_group_name_H-M   'P 1'
#
loop_
_entity.id
_entity.type
_entity.pdbx_description
1 polymer ?
#
loop_
_entity_poly.entity_id
_entity_poly.type
_entity_poly.pdbx_seq_one_letter_code
_entity_poly.pdbx_strand_id
1 'polypeptide(L)'
;MANTDVDVSSLDGFLANLANRRIQLETVIAKMNEQLKDKPPALGTFQHANTSKAVYAKHYGEFADRINRLMDAVVAAELATKRIAENYRTAEQLNSLSATSIGSRLDDVDTALEKK
;
A
#
# COMPACT_ATOMS: atom_id res chain seq x y z
N MET A 1 -4.55 5.40 26.20
CA MET A 1 -4.31 6.13 24.94
C MET A 1 -3.05 5.67 24.19
N ALA A 2 -2.14 4.88 24.78
CA ALA A 2 -0.88 4.50 24.11
C ALA A 2 -0.98 3.47 22.96
N ASN A 3 -2.09 2.72 22.83
CA ASN A 3 -2.17 1.64 21.84
C ASN A 3 -2.55 2.13 20.43
N THR A 4 -3.45 3.11 20.33
CA THR A 4 -3.92 3.59 19.02
C THR A 4 -2.90 4.45 18.28
N ASP A 5 -2.13 5.29 18.99
CA ASP A 5 -1.04 6.06 18.38
C ASP A 5 0.04 5.14 17.78
N VAL A 6 0.30 4.02 18.45
CA VAL A 6 1.24 2.99 17.96
C VAL A 6 0.70 2.30 16.72
N ASP A 7 -0.62 2.03 16.66
CA ASP A 7 -1.26 1.44 15.49
C ASP A 7 -1.27 2.39 14.28
N VAL A 8 -1.57 3.69 14.46
CA VAL A 8 -1.55 4.67 13.37
C VAL A 8 -0.12 4.88 12.83
N SER A 9 0.88 5.00 13.71
CA SER A 9 2.28 5.09 13.31
C SER A 9 2.76 3.85 12.55
N SER A 10 2.30 2.67 12.97
CA SER A 10 2.59 1.40 12.29
C SER A 10 1.96 1.36 10.89
N LEU A 11 0.74 1.88 10.72
CA LEU A 11 0.08 1.99 9.41
C LEU A 11 0.79 2.97 8.48
N ASP A 12 1.24 4.12 8.99
CA ASP A 12 2.01 5.10 8.21
C ASP A 12 3.37 4.51 7.77
N GLY A 13 4.05 3.79 8.66
CA GLY A 13 5.28 3.05 8.33
C GLY A 13 5.05 1.95 7.29
N PHE A 14 3.93 1.24 7.34
CA PHE A 14 3.57 0.25 6.33
C PHE A 14 3.26 0.90 4.97
N LEU A 15 2.56 2.05 4.94
CA LEU A 15 2.33 2.83 3.73
C LEU A 15 3.63 3.28 3.07
N ALA A 16 4.59 3.77 3.86
CA ALA A 16 5.90 4.17 3.33
C ALA A 16 6.64 2.97 2.68
N ASN A 17 6.54 1.79 3.27
CA ASN A 17 7.10 0.57 2.70
C ASN A 17 6.41 0.17 1.39
N LEU A 18 5.08 0.25 1.31
CA LEU A 18 4.34 -0.02 0.07
C LEU A 18 4.71 0.97 -1.04
N ALA A 19 4.83 2.25 -0.72
CA ALA A 19 5.24 3.29 -1.68
C ALA A 19 6.66 3.03 -2.23
N ASN A 20 7.60 2.69 -1.36
CA ASN A 20 8.95 2.29 -1.78
C ASN A 20 8.92 1.05 -2.68
N ARG A 21 8.08 0.06 -2.33
CA ARG A 21 7.93 -1.16 -3.14
C ARG A 21 7.34 -0.86 -4.51
N ARG A 22 6.37 0.06 -4.59
CA ARG A 22 5.79 0.53 -5.85
C ARG A 22 6.84 1.18 -6.74
N ILE A 23 7.68 2.08 -6.22
CA ILE A 23 8.77 2.72 -6.99
C ILE A 23 9.74 1.68 -7.56
N GLN A 24 10.08 0.65 -6.77
CA GLN A 24 10.91 -0.45 -7.24
C GLN A 24 10.25 -1.20 -8.41
N LEU A 25 8.94 -1.47 -8.33
CA LEU A 25 8.20 -2.15 -9.41
C LEU A 25 8.11 -1.28 -10.66
N GLU A 26 7.85 0.02 -10.53
CA GLU A 26 7.86 0.97 -11.64
C GLU A 26 9.22 0.97 -12.35
N THR A 27 10.31 0.94 -11.58
CA THR A 27 11.68 0.85 -12.12
C THR A 27 11.91 -0.44 -12.89
N VAL A 28 11.42 -1.58 -12.38
CA VAL A 28 11.56 -2.88 -13.06
C VAL A 28 10.74 -2.90 -14.35
N ILE A 29 9.49 -2.40 -14.32
CA ILE A 29 8.63 -2.30 -15.50
C ILE A 29 9.29 -1.41 -16.56
N ALA A 30 9.82 -0.26 -16.18
CA ALA A 30 10.55 0.63 -17.08
C ALA A 30 11.73 -0.09 -17.74
N LYS A 31 12.57 -0.78 -16.95
CA LYS A 31 13.69 -1.57 -17.49
C LYS A 31 13.24 -2.66 -18.45
N MET A 32 12.18 -3.40 -18.11
CA MET A 32 11.64 -4.42 -19.00
C MET A 32 11.14 -3.83 -20.32
N ASN A 33 10.50 -2.67 -20.28
CA ASN A 33 9.99 -2.00 -21.47
C ASN A 33 11.10 -1.37 -22.33
N GLU A 34 12.12 -0.79 -21.71
CA GLU A 34 13.20 -0.13 -22.44
C GLU A 34 14.25 -1.11 -22.99
N GLN A 35 14.55 -2.17 -22.23
CA GLN A 35 15.70 -3.03 -22.49
C GLN A 35 15.33 -4.37 -23.11
N LEU A 36 14.11 -4.88 -22.87
CA LEU A 36 13.73 -6.25 -23.22
C LEU A 36 12.57 -6.33 -24.20
N LYS A 37 11.67 -5.34 -24.19
CA LYS A 37 10.53 -5.30 -25.12
C LYS A 37 11.03 -5.21 -26.56
N ASP A 38 10.50 -6.08 -27.41
CA ASP A 38 10.80 -6.16 -28.84
C ASP A 38 12.29 -6.32 -29.18
N LYS A 39 13.11 -6.72 -28.19
CA LYS A 39 14.56 -6.94 -28.29
C LYS A 39 14.87 -8.42 -28.07
N PRO A 40 14.52 -9.29 -29.03
CA PRO A 40 14.88 -10.70 -28.93
C PRO A 40 16.41 -10.85 -28.90
N PRO A 41 16.94 -11.84 -28.16
CA PRO A 41 18.37 -12.06 -28.10
C PRO A 41 18.94 -12.34 -29.50
N ALA A 42 20.10 -11.74 -29.80
CA ALA A 42 20.77 -11.80 -31.10
C ALA A 42 21.42 -13.17 -31.35
N LEU A 43 20.60 -14.23 -31.42
CA LEU A 43 21.04 -15.62 -31.53
C LEU A 43 21.22 -16.11 -32.97
N GLY A 44 21.10 -15.23 -33.98
CA GLY A 44 21.13 -15.60 -35.40
C GLY A 44 19.83 -16.24 -35.91
N THR A 45 19.90 -17.01 -37.00
CA THR A 45 18.75 -17.62 -37.72
C THR A 45 18.75 -19.15 -37.73
N PHE A 46 19.68 -19.80 -37.02
CA PHE A 46 19.70 -21.25 -36.88
C PHE A 46 18.40 -21.75 -36.23
N GLN A 47 17.98 -22.98 -36.54
CA GLN A 47 16.70 -23.53 -36.03
C GLN A 47 16.59 -23.46 -34.49
N HIS A 48 17.68 -23.74 -33.77
CA HIS A 48 17.74 -23.59 -32.31
C HIS A 48 17.60 -22.13 -31.85
N ALA A 49 18.08 -21.16 -32.63
CA ALA A 49 17.94 -19.74 -32.33
C ALA A 49 16.47 -19.31 -32.34
N ASN A 50 15.66 -19.84 -33.26
CA ASN A 50 14.22 -19.55 -33.31
C ASN A 50 13.48 -20.13 -32.10
N THR A 51 13.81 -21.36 -31.70
CA THR A 51 13.26 -21.96 -30.46
C THR A 51 13.62 -21.14 -29.22
N SER A 52 14.89 -20.73 -29.09
CA SER A 52 15.33 -19.92 -27.95
C SER A 52 14.70 -18.52 -27.92
N LYS A 53 14.47 -17.89 -29.08
CA LYS A 53 13.72 -16.62 -29.17
C LYS A 53 12.26 -16.78 -28.71
N ALA A 54 11.60 -17.88 -29.09
CA ALA A 54 10.23 -18.15 -28.65
C ALA A 54 10.14 -18.39 -27.13
N VAL A 55 11.10 -19.14 -26.58
CA VAL A 55 11.21 -19.36 -25.12
C VAL A 55 11.46 -18.05 -24.38
N TYR A 56 12.35 -17.20 -24.89
CA TYR A 56 12.60 -15.88 -24.34
C TYR A 56 11.33 -15.01 -24.32
N ALA A 57 10.61 -14.94 -25.45
CA ALA A 57 9.37 -14.17 -25.53
C ALA A 57 8.30 -14.67 -24.56
N LYS A 58 8.18 -16.00 -24.40
CA LYS A 58 7.29 -16.61 -23.42
C LYS A 58 7.64 -16.17 -22.00
N HIS A 59 8.92 -16.30 -21.61
CA HIS A 59 9.35 -15.89 -20.27
C HIS A 59 9.18 -14.40 -20.03
N TYR A 60 9.49 -13.56 -21.03
CA TYR A 60 9.23 -12.13 -20.94
C TYR A 60 7.76 -11.84 -20.62
N GLY A 61 6.82 -12.45 -21.35
CA GLY A 61 5.39 -12.31 -21.09
C GLY A 61 4.99 -12.76 -19.69
N GLU A 62 5.45 -13.95 -19.27
CA GLU A 62 5.18 -14.48 -17.93
C GLU A 62 5.69 -13.55 -16.81
N PHE A 63 6.89 -12.96 -16.98
CA PHE A 63 7.44 -12.01 -16.02
C PHE A 63 6.68 -10.69 -16.03
N ALA A 64 6.32 -10.17 -17.19
CA ALA A 64 5.55 -8.93 -17.32
C ALA A 64 4.19 -9.07 -16.61
N ASP A 65 3.48 -10.17 -16.84
CA ASP A 65 2.20 -10.45 -16.19
C ASP A 65 2.34 -10.54 -14.66
N ARG A 66 3.37 -11.22 -14.16
CA ARG A 66 3.62 -11.34 -12.71
C ARG A 66 3.91 -9.99 -12.07
N ILE A 67 4.69 -9.14 -12.73
CA ILE A 67 5.04 -7.82 -12.21
C ILE A 67 3.82 -6.90 -12.22
N ASN A 68 3.00 -6.94 -13.26
CA ASN A 68 1.75 -6.17 -13.30
C ASN A 68 0.79 -6.60 -12.19
N ARG A 69 0.59 -7.91 -11.99
CA ARG A 69 -0.24 -8.41 -10.86
C ARG A 69 0.29 -7.97 -9.49
N LEU A 70 1.61 -7.92 -9.33
CA LEU A 70 2.23 -7.46 -8.10
C LEU A 70 2.03 -5.94 -7.91
N MET A 71 2.11 -5.16 -8.99
CA MET A 71 1.79 -3.73 -8.96
C MET A 71 0.34 -3.49 -8.51
N ASP A 72 -0.62 -4.21 -9.11
CA ASP A 72 -2.03 -4.11 -8.75
C ASP A 72 -2.26 -4.45 -7.27
N ALA A 73 -1.60 -5.51 -6.78
CA ALA A 73 -1.68 -5.91 -5.37
C ALA A 73 -1.11 -4.84 -4.42
N VAL A 74 0.02 -4.21 -4.78
CA VAL A 74 0.62 -3.12 -3.99
C VAL A 74 -0.30 -1.91 -3.96
N VAL A 75 -0.86 -1.50 -5.11
CA VAL A 75 -1.80 -0.37 -5.19
C VAL A 75 -3.07 -0.66 -4.38
N ALA A 76 -3.60 -1.88 -4.46
CA ALA A 76 -4.77 -2.28 -3.68
C ALA A 76 -4.46 -2.26 -2.17
N ALA A 77 -3.28 -2.72 -1.75
CA ALA A 77 -2.83 -2.66 -0.36
C ALA A 77 -2.69 -1.20 0.12
N GLU A 78 -2.08 -0.32 -0.68
CA GLU A 78 -1.98 1.11 -0.34
C GLU A 78 -3.36 1.73 -0.12
N LEU A 79 -4.31 1.45 -1.01
CA LEU A 79 -5.67 1.97 -0.91
C LEU A 79 -6.39 1.44 0.33
N ALA A 80 -6.26 0.14 0.61
CA ALA A 80 -6.87 -0.48 1.78
C ALA A 80 -6.29 0.11 3.07
N THR A 81 -4.96 0.22 3.17
CA THR A 81 -4.29 0.78 4.34
C THR A 81 -4.64 2.26 4.56
N LYS A 82 -4.73 3.07 3.49
CA LYS A 82 -5.19 4.46 3.59
C LYS A 82 -6.60 4.56 4.17
N ARG A 83 -7.53 3.76 3.65
CA ARG A 83 -8.92 3.72 4.16
C ARG A 83 -9.00 3.28 5.62
N ILE A 84 -8.18 2.30 6.01
CA ILE A 84 -8.10 1.86 7.41
C ILE A 84 -7.60 3.01 8.28
N ALA A 85 -6.49 3.67 7.91
CA ALA A 85 -5.94 4.79 8.66
C ALA A 85 -6.92 5.97 8.79
N GLU A 86 -7.67 6.29 7.73
CA GLU A 86 -8.72 7.31 7.75
C GLU A 86 -9.85 6.94 8.74
N ASN A 87 -10.34 5.71 8.67
CA ASN A 87 -11.39 5.22 9.59
C ASN A 87 -10.94 5.26 11.05
N TYR A 88 -9.70 4.87 11.34
CA TYR A 88 -9.14 4.96 12.69
C TYR A 88 -9.12 6.40 13.19
N ARG A 89 -8.60 7.35 12.40
CA ARG A 89 -8.56 8.78 12.77
C ARG A 89 -9.97 9.33 13.03
N THR A 90 -10.96 9.00 12.20
CA THR A 90 -12.34 9.44 12.41
C THR A 90 -12.98 8.84 13.66
N ALA A 91 -12.77 7.55 13.92
CA ALA A 91 -13.30 6.89 15.11
C ALA A 91 -12.71 7.49 16.40
N GLU A 92 -11.41 7.79 16.41
CA GLU A 92 -10.78 8.45 17.55
C GLU A 92 -11.27 9.87 17.78
N GLN A 93 -11.44 10.66 16.71
CA GLN A 93 -12.03 12.00 16.81
C GLN A 93 -13.44 11.95 17.41
N LEU A 94 -14.27 11.00 16.98
CA LEU A 94 -15.61 10.81 17.54
C LEU A 94 -15.58 10.42 19.02
N ASN A 95 -14.68 9.51 19.39
CA ASN A 95 -14.52 9.07 20.77
C ASN A 95 -14.01 10.21 21.67
N SER A 96 -13.08 11.05 21.21
CA SER A 96 -12.57 12.18 21.99
C SER A 96 -13.62 13.27 22.20
N LEU A 97 -14.42 13.58 21.18
CA LEU A 97 -15.54 14.52 21.28
C LEU A 97 -16.62 13.99 22.24
N SER A 98 -16.94 12.70 22.15
CA SER A 98 -17.93 12.06 23.04
C SER A 98 -17.45 12.04 24.49
N ALA A 99 -16.18 11.68 24.73
CA ALA A 99 -15.58 11.69 26.07
C ALA A 99 -15.56 13.09 26.68
N THR A 100 -15.20 14.11 25.89
CA THR A 100 -15.25 15.52 26.31
C THR A 100 -16.67 15.92 26.72
N SER A 101 -17.68 15.55 25.92
CA SER A 101 -19.08 15.87 26.23
C SER A 101 -19.62 15.12 27.45
N ILE A 102 -19.15 13.91 27.72
CA ILE A 102 -19.52 13.16 28.94
C ILE A 102 -18.84 13.80 30.16
N GLY A 103 -17.56 14.14 30.05
CA GLY A 103 -16.81 14.82 31.11
C GLY A 103 -17.47 16.14 31.51
N SER A 104 -17.83 16.98 30.54
CA SER A 104 -18.49 18.26 30.84
C SER A 104 -19.83 18.09 31.55
N ARG A 105 -20.60 17.05 31.21
CA ARG A 105 -21.88 16.74 31.86
C ARG A 105 -21.69 16.19 33.27
N LEU A 106 -20.60 15.47 33.53
CA LEU A 106 -20.28 14.96 34.86
C LEU A 106 -19.80 16.10 35.79
N ASP A 107 -18.97 17.01 35.28
CA ASP A 107 -18.55 18.22 36.02
C ASP A 107 -19.75 19.10 36.41
N ASP A 108 -20.74 19.25 35.51
CA ASP A 108 -22.00 19.96 35.82
C ASP A 108 -22.78 19.32 36.97
N VAL A 109 -22.76 17.99 37.08
CA VAL A 109 -23.43 17.24 38.15
C VAL A 109 -22.69 17.40 39.48
N ASP A 110 -21.36 17.30 39.49
CA ASP A 110 -20.55 17.51 40.70
C ASP A 110 -20.73 18.95 41.22
N THR A 111 -20.71 19.94 40.33
CA THR A 111 -20.94 21.34 40.70
C THR A 111 -22.35 21.56 41.29
N ALA A 112 -23.35 20.81 40.84
CA ALA A 112 -24.71 20.87 41.37
C ALA A 112 -24.82 20.21 42.76
N LEU A 113 -23.99 19.20 43.05
CA LEU A 113 -23.95 18.49 44.33
C LEU A 113 -23.19 19.26 45.42
N GLU A 114 -22.15 20.02 45.06
CA GLU A 114 -21.39 20.88 46.00
C GLU A 114 -22.16 22.13 46.47
N LYS A 115 -23.24 22.52 45.79
CA LYS A 115 -24.06 23.71 46.13
C LYS A 115 -25.13 23.48 47.21
N LYS A 116 -25.02 22.42 48.01
CA LYS A 116 -25.93 22.13 49.15
C LYS A 116 -25.17 22.18 50.47
#